data_AF-A0A833PC19-F1
#
_entry.id   AF-A0A833PC19-F1
#
_cell.length_a   1.000
_cell.length_b   1.000
_cell.length_c   1.000
_cell.angle_alpha   90.00
_cell.angle_beta   90.00
_cell.angle_gamma   90.00
#
_symmetry.space_group_name_H-M   'P 1'
#
loop_
_entity.id
_entity.type
_entity.pdbx_description
1 polymer ?
#
loop_
_entity_poly.entity_id
_entity_poly.type
_entity_poly.pdbx_seq_one_letter_code
_entity_poly.pdbx_strand_id
1 'polypeptide(L)'
;MGALAGIAGDKYSLGFVAETERQVSLHLQHHISQLPTQDERSRRILVQMNEDELHHRDTALTAGGVELPIPVKITMTAISKLMTKTSYYI
;
A
#
# COMPACT_ATOMS: atom_id res chain seq x y z
N MET A 1 25.61 -3.68 -19.49
CA MET A 1 24.87 -2.72 -18.64
C MET A 1 23.39 -3.13 -18.55
N GLY A 2 23.07 -4.31 -17.99
CA GLY A 2 21.69 -4.82 -18.01
C GLY A 2 21.35 -5.74 -16.84
N ALA A 3 22.32 -6.50 -16.32
CA ALA A 3 22.09 -7.35 -15.15
C ALA A 3 21.98 -6.56 -13.83
N LEU A 4 22.70 -5.43 -13.68
CA LEU A 4 22.63 -4.62 -12.45
C LEU A 4 21.30 -3.86 -12.32
N ALA A 5 20.65 -3.52 -13.44
CA ALA A 5 19.33 -2.88 -13.45
C ALA A 5 18.20 -3.84 -13.08
N GLY A 6 18.33 -5.14 -13.37
CA GLY A 6 17.36 -6.16 -12.94
C GLY A 6 17.41 -6.41 -11.44
N ILE A 7 18.61 -6.54 -10.86
CA ILE A 7 18.78 -6.83 -9.42
C ILE A 7 18.50 -5.58 -8.56
N ALA A 8 18.87 -4.39 -9.04
CA ALA A 8 18.44 -3.14 -8.41
C ALA A 8 16.93 -2.92 -8.60
N GLY A 9 16.42 -3.22 -9.81
CA GLY A 9 15.01 -3.13 -10.16
C GLY A 9 14.12 -3.99 -9.28
N ASP A 10 14.51 -5.23 -8.98
CA ASP A 10 13.73 -6.12 -8.09
C ASP A 10 13.64 -5.56 -6.67
N LYS A 11 14.72 -5.02 -6.12
CA LYS A 11 14.70 -4.43 -4.78
C LYS A 11 13.91 -3.13 -4.70
N TYR A 12 13.99 -2.27 -5.73
CA TYR A 12 13.15 -1.07 -5.80
C TYR A 12 11.68 -1.41 -6.12
N SER A 13 11.44 -2.46 -6.91
CA SER A 13 10.10 -2.99 -7.21
C SER A 13 9.43 -3.54 -5.95
N LEU A 14 10.15 -4.35 -5.16
CA LEU A 14 9.69 -4.81 -3.85
C LEU A 14 9.46 -3.65 -2.87
N GLY A 15 10.32 -2.62 -2.90
CA GLY A 15 10.11 -1.37 -2.17
C GLY A 15 8.84 -0.61 -2.59
N PHE A 16 8.49 -0.65 -3.87
CA PHE A 16 7.27 -0.08 -4.42
C PHE A 16 6.02 -0.86 -3.99
N VAL A 17 6.08 -2.19 -4.01
CA VAL A 17 5.01 -3.06 -3.48
C VAL A 17 4.80 -2.77 -1.99
N ALA A 18 5.87 -2.73 -1.20
CA ALA A 18 5.80 -2.41 0.23
C ALA A 18 5.17 -1.04 0.53
N GLU A 19 5.47 -0.02 -0.28
CA GLU A 19 4.87 1.33 -0.14
C GLU A 19 3.42 1.36 -0.63
N THR A 20 3.08 0.61 -1.68
CA THR A 20 1.71 0.48 -2.18
C THR A 20 0.83 -0.19 -1.13
N GLU A 21 1.27 -1.33 -0.58
CA GLU A 21 0.61 -2.02 0.54
C GLU A 21 0.44 -1.11 1.76
N ARG A 22 1.42 -0.27 2.07
CA ARG A 22 1.29 0.73 3.14
C ARG A 22 0.15 1.71 2.85
N GLN A 23 0.01 2.18 1.61
CA GLN A 23 -1.07 3.10 1.23
C GLN A 23 -2.43 2.40 1.20
N VAL A 24 -2.50 1.14 0.76
CA VAL A 24 -3.71 0.31 0.83
C VAL A 24 -4.15 0.11 2.28
N SER A 25 -3.24 -0.24 3.19
CA SER A 25 -3.54 -0.36 4.62
C SER A 25 -4.12 0.94 5.21
N LEU A 26 -3.53 2.10 4.89
CA LEU A 26 -4.07 3.39 5.32
C LEU A 26 -5.48 3.64 4.76
N HIS A 27 -5.70 3.28 3.50
CA HIS A 27 -7.00 3.41 2.85
C HIS A 27 -8.05 2.48 3.47
N LEU A 28 -7.69 1.23 3.79
CA LEU A 28 -8.54 0.27 4.50
C LEU A 28 -8.92 0.76 5.90
N GLN A 29 -7.96 1.29 6.67
CA GLN A 29 -8.23 1.88 7.98
C GLN A 29 -9.21 3.05 7.88
N HIS A 30 -9.07 3.90 6.86
CA HIS A 30 -10.02 4.97 6.58
C HIS A 30 -11.42 4.41 6.28
N HIS A 31 -11.52 3.40 5.42
CA HIS A 31 -12.80 2.76 5.11
C HIS A 31 -13.45 2.08 6.33
N ILE A 32 -12.67 1.37 7.16
CA ILE A 32 -13.16 0.75 8.41
C ILE A 32 -13.72 1.81 9.36
N SER A 33 -13.11 3.00 9.41
CA SER A 33 -13.59 4.12 10.23
C SER A 33 -14.90 4.73 9.72
N GLN A 34 -15.18 4.65 8.42
CA GLN A 34 -16.41 5.15 7.80
C GLN A 34 -17.53 4.11 7.74
N LEU A 35 -17.23 2.82 8.00
CA LEU A 35 -18.24 1.77 7.97
C LEU A 35 -19.29 1.94 9.08
N PRO A 36 -20.59 1.75 8.77
CA PRO A 36 -21.65 1.71 9.77
C PRO A 36 -21.38 0.65 10.85
N THR A 37 -21.73 0.93 12.11
CA THR A 37 -21.58 -0.01 13.23
C THR A 37 -22.37 -1.31 13.06
N GLN A 38 -23.44 -1.28 12.25
CA GLN A 38 -24.26 -2.45 11.92
C GLN A 38 -23.59 -3.39 10.89
N ASP A 39 -22.55 -2.94 10.18
CA ASP A 39 -21.86 -3.75 9.17
C ASP A 39 -20.60 -4.42 9.75
N GLU A 40 -20.81 -5.30 10.73
CA GLU A 40 -19.73 -6.10 11.31
C GLU A 40 -19.09 -7.06 10.29
N ARG A 41 -19.87 -7.53 9.31
CA ARG A 41 -19.38 -8.48 8.30
C ARG A 41 -18.31 -7.83 7.44
N SER A 42 -18.59 -6.67 6.86
CA SER A 42 -17.62 -5.92 6.05
C SER A 42 -16.44 -5.47 6.91
N ARG A 43 -16.68 -5.05 8.16
CA ARG A 43 -15.61 -4.68 9.10
C ARG A 43 -14.61 -5.82 9.31
N ARG A 44 -15.09 -7.06 9.55
CA ARG A 44 -14.19 -8.21 9.75
C ARG A 44 -13.37 -8.53 8.51
N ILE A 45 -13.98 -8.46 7.32
CA ILE A 45 -13.28 -8.70 6.05
C ILE A 45 -12.18 -7.65 5.83
N LEU A 46 -12.49 -6.37 6.01
CA LEU A 46 -11.50 -5.30 5.83
C LEU A 46 -10.38 -5.35 6.88
N VAL A 47 -10.68 -5.76 8.12
CA VAL A 47 -9.66 -5.95 9.16
C VAL A 47 -8.70 -7.07 8.77
N GLN A 48 -9.22 -8.22 8.35
CA GLN A 48 -8.39 -9.34 7.89
C GLN A 48 -7.54 -8.93 6.66
N MET A 49 -8.16 -8.29 5.67
CA MET A 49 -7.46 -7.80 4.48
C MET A 49 -6.35 -6.81 4.85
N ASN A 50 -6.56 -5.95 5.86
CA ASN A 50 -5.51 -5.06 6.35
C ASN A 50 -4.33 -5.82 7.00
N GLU A 51 -4.59 -6.92 7.69
CA GLU A 51 -3.52 -7.78 8.22
C GLU A 51 -2.75 -8.48 7.09
N ASP A 52 -3.44 -8.93 6.06
CA ASP A 52 -2.83 -9.54 4.87
C ASP A 52 -1.88 -8.55 4.17
N GLU A 53 -2.30 -7.29 3.96
CA GLU A 53 -1.43 -6.29 3.31
C GLU A 53 -0.22 -5.88 4.18
N LEU A 54 -0.37 -5.89 5.51
CA LEU A 54 0.78 -5.68 6.40
C LEU A 54 1.79 -6.83 6.28
N HIS A 55 1.30 -8.07 6.13
CA HIS A 55 2.15 -9.23 5.90
C HIS A 55 2.83 -9.19 4.53
N HIS A 56 2.12 -8.79 3.47
CA HIS A 56 2.69 -8.59 2.14
C HIS A 56 3.78 -7.52 2.14
N ARG A 57 3.57 -6.42 2.87
CA ARG A 57 4.58 -5.38 3.06
C ARG A 57 5.83 -5.93 3.75
N ASP A 58 5.68 -6.65 4.85
CA ASP A 58 6.81 -7.23 5.58
C ASP A 58 7.56 -8.25 4.71
N THR A 59 6.82 -9.08 3.98
CA THR A 59 7.37 -10.03 3.00
C THR A 59 8.16 -9.30 1.91
N ALA A 60 7.66 -8.18 1.39
CA ALA A 60 8.35 -7.40 0.37
C ALA A 60 9.64 -6.75 0.91
N LEU A 61 9.62 -6.26 2.15
CA LEU A 61 10.81 -5.71 2.82
C LEU A 61 11.85 -6.80 3.11
N THR A 62 11.42 -7.94 3.66
CA THR A 62 12.29 -9.09 4.00
C THR A 62 12.85 -9.78 2.75
N ALA A 63 12.11 -9.77 1.63
CA ALA A 63 12.58 -10.24 0.31
C ALA A 63 13.65 -9.33 -0.32
N GLY A 64 14.02 -8.23 0.33
CA GLY A 64 15.07 -7.31 -0.12
C GLY A 64 14.56 -6.01 -0.70
N GLY A 65 13.28 -5.66 -0.47
CA GLY A 65 12.72 -4.37 -0.81
C GLY A 65 13.48 -3.23 -0.11
N VAL A 66 14.08 -2.33 -0.89
CA VAL A 66 14.70 -1.12 -0.34
C VAL A 66 13.62 -0.05 -0.18
N GLU A 67 13.69 0.72 0.91
CA GLU A 67 12.81 1.89 1.02
C GLU A 67 13.03 2.82 -0.17
N LEU A 68 11.93 3.13 -0.85
CA LEU A 68 11.96 4.07 -1.97
C LEU A 68 12.45 5.44 -1.51
N PRO A 69 13.22 6.16 -2.37
CA PRO A 69 13.62 7.53 -2.08
C PRO A 69 12.41 8.40 -1.75
N ILE A 70 12.55 9.28 -0.75
CA ILE A 70 11.52 10.23 -0.30
C ILE A 70 10.75 10.92 -1.45
N PRO A 71 11.39 11.45 -2.53
CA PRO A 71 10.65 12.07 -3.63
C PRO A 71 9.66 11.14 -4.34
N VAL A 72 9.98 9.84 -4.44
CA VAL A 72 9.09 8.83 -5.03
C VAL A 72 7.89 8.59 -4.13
N LYS A 73 8.12 8.43 -2.81
CA LYS A 73 7.04 8.27 -1.81
C LYS A 73 6.06 9.45 -1.82
N ILE A 74 6.57 10.69 -1.93
CA ILE A 74 5.76 11.91 -2.03
C ILE A 74 4.88 11.88 -3.28
N THR A 75 5.44 11.48 -4.42
CA THR A 75 4.72 11.44 -5.70
C THR A 75 3.59 10.40 -5.66
N MET A 76 3.87 9.20 -5.14
CA MET A 76 2.84 8.17 -4.94
C MET A 76 1.74 8.65 -3.98
N THR A 77 2.10 9.31 -2.88
CA THR A 77 1.12 9.85 -1.92
C THR A 77 0.21 10.90 -2.57
N ALA A 78 0.74 11.76 -3.45
CA ALA A 78 -0.05 12.75 -4.18
C ALA A 78 -1.07 12.09 -5.12
N ILE A 79 -0.64 11.03 -5.84
CA ILE A 79 -1.50 10.24 -6.72
C ILE A 79 -2.58 9.50 -5.93
N SER A 80 -2.21 8.87 -4.80
CA SER A 80 -3.15 8.17 -3.92
C SER A 80 -4.20 9.11 -3.34
N LYS A 81 -3.80 10.32 -2.91
CA LYS A 81 -4.76 11.36 -2.50
C LYS A 81 -5.70 11.76 -3.63
N LEU A 82 -5.21 11.86 -4.86
CA LEU A 82 -6.06 12.16 -6.02
C LEU A 82 -7.12 11.08 -6.22
N MET A 83 -6.72 9.80 -6.22
CA MET A 83 -7.63 8.65 -6.35
C MET A 83 -8.70 8.64 -5.25
N THR A 84 -8.27 8.80 -3.99
CA THR A 84 -9.16 8.82 -2.82
C THR A 84 -10.17 9.97 -2.92
N LYS A 85 -9.74 11.14 -3.42
CA LYS A 85 -10.61 12.32 -3.55
C LYS A 85 -11.61 12.19 -4.69
N THR A 86 -11.23 11.57 -5.81
CA THR A 86 -12.17 11.27 -6.91
C THR A 86 -13.20 10.22 -6.51
N SER A 87 -12.84 9.24 -5.69
CA SER A 87 -13.79 8.21 -5.26
C SER A 87 -14.88 8.73 -4.32
N TYR A 88 -14.73 9.94 -3.77
CA TYR A 88 -15.77 10.60 -2.96
C TYR A 88 -16.73 11.45 -3.81
N TYR A 89 -16.43 11.66 -5.09
CA TYR A 89 -17.20 12.54 -6.00
C TYR A 89 -17.93 11.79 -7.12
N ILE A 90 -17.83 10.47 -7.17
CA ILE A 90 -18.58 9.58 -8.07
C ILE A 90 -19.43 8.66 -7.19
#